data_AF-A0A7Y3GXD0-F1
#
_entry.id   AF-A0A7Y3GXD0-F1
#
_cell.length_a   1.000
_cell.length_b   1.000
_cell.length_c   1.000
_cell.angle_alpha   90.00
_cell.angle_beta   90.00
_cell.angle_gamma   90.00
#
_symmetry.space_group_name_H-M   'P 1'
#
loop_
_entity.id
_entity.type
_entity.pdbx_description
1 polymer ?
#
loop_
_entity_poly.entity_id
_entity_poly.type
_entity_poly.pdbx_seq_one_letter_code
_entity_poly.pdbx_strand_id
1 'polypeptide(L)' 'MGELEIPGMPLRFSEFPELLELEAPLLGEHNEEILSGLLQYDTARIEALAADGVLVRGDS' A
#
# COMPACT_ATOMS: atom_id res chain seq x y z
N MET A 1 2.12 -4.41 21.05
CA MET A 1 1.16 -3.87 20.07
C MET A 1 -0.20 -4.42 20.45
N GLY A 2 -1.21 -3.55 20.58
CA GLY A 2 -2.57 -3.93 20.97
C GLY A 2 -3.49 -3.95 19.75
N GLU A 3 -4.54 -4.76 19.81
CA GLU A 3 -5.58 -4.80 18.78
C GLU A 3 -6.31 -3.44 18.72
N LEU A 4 -6.33 -2.82 17.54
CA LEU A 4 -7.11 -1.63 17.25
C LEU A 4 -8.46 -2.08 16.72
N GLU A 5 -9.54 -1.90 17.50
CA GLU A 5 -10.90 -2.15 17.02
C GLU A 5 -11.32 -1.00 16.09
N ILE A 6 -11.27 -1.25 14.77
CA ILE A 6 -11.85 -0.35 13.78
C ILE A 6 -13.30 -0.78 13.51
N PRO A 7 -14.30 0.09 13.72
CA PRO A 7 -15.68 -0.24 13.38
C PRO A 7 -15.80 -0.47 11.87
N GLY A 8 -16.35 -1.63 11.49
CA GLY A 8 -16.58 -1.98 10.09
C GLY A 8 -17.63 -1.09 9.40
N MET A 9 -17.79 -1.23 8.08
CA MET A 9 -18.76 -0.46 7.30
C MET A 9 -20.20 -0.75 7.78
N PRO A 10 -20.95 0.26 8.26
CA PRO A 10 -22.27 0.04 8.86
C PRO A 10 -23.36 -0.28 7.82
N LEU A 11 -23.09 -0.03 6.54
CA LEU A 11 -24.01 -0.26 5.43
C LEU A 11 -23.83 -1.66 4.85
N ARG A 12 -24.94 -2.38 4.67
CA ARG A 12 -24.98 -3.68 4.00
C ARG A 12 -25.49 -3.48 2.57
N PHE A 13 -24.71 -3.91 1.58
CA PHE A 13 -25.11 -3.88 0.18
C PHE A 13 -25.41 -5.30 -0.27
N SER A 14 -26.60 -5.55 -0.83
CA SER A 14 -27.03 -6.90 -1.22
C SER A 14 -26.18 -7.54 -2.32
N GLU A 15 -25.57 -6.73 -3.18
CA GLU A 15 -24.66 -7.19 -4.24
C GLU A 15 -23.20 -7.33 -3.77
N PHE A 16 -22.88 -6.85 -2.56
CA PHE A 16 -21.57 -6.97 -1.93
C PHE A 16 -21.75 -7.41 -0.47
N PRO A 17 -22.10 -8.69 -0.25
CA PRO A 17 -22.45 -9.20 1.07
C PRO A 17 -21.24 -9.35 2.00
N GLU A 18 -20.04 -9.48 1.44
CA GLU A 18 -18.80 -9.67 2.17
C GLU A 18 -18.09 -8.34 2.39
N LEU A 19 -17.60 -8.15 3.62
CA LEU A 19 -16.69 -7.04 3.93
C LEU A 19 -15.31 -7.45 3.41
N LEU A 20 -14.63 -6.52 2.74
CA LEU A 20 -13.25 -6.73 2.33
C LEU A 20 -12.38 -6.88 3.57
N GLU A 21 -11.47 -7.86 3.55
CA GLU A 21 -10.35 -7.91 4.48
C GLU A 21 -9.44 -6.73 4.12
N LEU A 22 -9.56 -5.64 4.88
CA LEU A 22 -8.77 -4.43 4.69
C LEU A 22 -7.61 -4.46 5.68
N GLU A 23 -6.43 -4.80 5.20
CA GLU A 23 -5.19 -4.57 5.92
C GLU A 23 -4.66 -3.18 5.56
N ALA A 24 -4.20 -2.43 6.56
CA ALA A 24 -3.57 -1.15 6.32
C ALA A 24 -2.16 -1.39 5.75
N PRO A 25 -1.81 -0.80 4.59
CA PRO A 25 -0.50 -1.03 3.99
C PRO A 25 0.62 -0.42 4.83
N LEU A 26 1.80 -1.02 4.78
CA LEU A 26 3.01 -0.46 5.38
C LEU A 26 3.47 0.80 4.63
N LEU A 27 4.30 1.60 5.32
CA LEU A 27 4.89 2.79 4.70
C LEU A 27 5.76 2.39 3.50
N GLY A 28 5.33 2.77 2.29
CA GLY A 28 6.08 2.52 1.06
C GLY A 28 5.88 1.13 0.45
N GLU A 29 4.91 0.35 0.92
CA GLU A 29 4.62 -1.02 0.43
C GLU A 29 4.37 -1.08 -1.08
N HIS A 30 3.68 -0.09 -1.65
CA HIS A 30 3.30 -0.07 -3.07
C HIS A 30 4.17 0.86 -3.94
N ASN A 31 5.26 1.41 -3.39
CA ASN A 31 6.07 2.40 -4.10
C ASN A 31 6.65 1.85 -5.42
N GLU A 32 7.20 0.65 -5.38
CA GLU A 32 7.84 0.03 -6.56
C GLU A 32 6.81 -0.33 -7.64
N GLU A 33 5.64 -0.85 -7.24
CA GLU A 33 4.54 -1.17 -8.15
C GLU A 33 4.02 0.08 -8.87
N ILE A 34 3.79 1.19 -8.14
CA ILE A 34 3.29 2.43 -8.74
C ILE A 34 4.34 3.07 -9.63
N LEU A 35 5.60 3.17 -9.18
CA LEU A 35 6.66 3.82 -9.96
C LEU A 35 6.97 3.06 -11.25
N SER A 36 7.00 1.73 -11.21
CA SER A 36 7.28 0.92 -12.40
C SER A 36 6.04 0.67 -13.26
N GLY A 37 4.90 0.33 -12.66
CA GLY A 37 3.69 -0.09 -13.37
C GLY A 37 2.87 1.07 -13.91
N LEU A 38 2.63 2.10 -13.08
CA LEU A 38 1.80 3.24 -13.48
C LEU A 38 2.62 4.36 -14.10
N LEU A 39 3.80 4.63 -13.56
CA LEU A 39 4.66 5.74 -14.00
C LEU A 39 5.77 5.30 -14.98
N GLN A 40 5.92 4.00 -15.21
CA GLN A 40 6.85 3.43 -16.19
C GLN A 40 8.31 3.85 -15.95
N TYR A 41 8.70 4.06 -14.69
CA TYR A 41 10.09 4.32 -14.35
C TYR A 41 10.91 3.04 -14.52
N ASP A 42 12.09 3.19 -15.10
CA ASP A 42 13.05 2.10 -15.13
C ASP A 42 13.64 1.83 -13.73
N THR A 43 14.20 0.63 -13.57
CA THR A 43 14.79 0.19 -12.31
C THR A 43 15.92 1.11 -11.85
N ALA A 44 16.73 1.65 -12.77
CA ALA A 44 17.86 2.50 -12.42
C ALA A 44 17.41 3.80 -11.76
N ARG A 45 16.32 4.39 -12.26
CA ARG A 45 15.71 5.58 -11.68
C ARG A 45 15.09 5.33 -10.32
N ILE A 46 14.42 4.18 -10.13
CA ILE A 46 13.82 3.82 -8.85
C ILE A 46 14.92 3.60 -7.79
N GLU A 47 16.00 2.92 -8.15
CA GLU A 47 17.15 2.72 -7.25
C GLU A 47 17.85 4.03 -6.89
N ALA A 48 17.94 4.99 -7.83
CA ALA A 48 18.48 6.32 -7.52
C ALA A 48 17.62 7.05 -6.48
N LEU A 49 16.29 6.98 -6.57
CA LEU A 49 15.39 7.58 -5.60
C LEU A 49 15.50 6.93 -4.21
N ALA A 50 15.71 5.62 -4.16
CA ALA A 50 15.98 4.90 -2.91
C ALA A 50 17.34 5.30 -2.30
N ALA A 51 18.38 5.37 -3.13
CA ALA A 51 19.73 5.77 -2.70
C ALA A 51 19.78 7.22 -2.18
N ASP A 52 19.01 8.13 -2.79
CA ASP A 52 18.87 9.52 -2.37
C ASP A 52 18.01 9.69 -1.10
N GLY A 53 17.44 8.60 -0.57
CA GLY A 53 16.55 8.62 0.59
C GLY A 53 15.18 9.25 0.34
N VAL A 54 14.83 9.48 -0.93
CA VAL A 54 13.53 10.01 -1.36
C VAL A 54 12.46 8.90 -1.33
N LEU A 55 12.87 7.67 -1.61
CA LEU A 55 11.99 6.51 -1.62
C LEU A 55 12.25 5.61 -0.41
N VAL A 56 11.18 5.33 0.35
CA VAL A 56 11.19 4.34 1.43
C VAL A 56 10.52 3.06 0.93
N ARG A 57 11.10 1.90 1.24
CA ARG A 57 10.46 0.59 1.07
C ARG A 57 9.93 0.17 2.44
N GLY A 58 8.73 -0.39 2.49
CA GLY A 58 8.17 -0.88 3.76
C GLY A 58 9.01 -2.05 4.26
N ASP A 59 9.85 -1.81 5.27
CA ASP A 59 10.64 -2.86 5.90
C ASP A 59 9.69 -3.78 6.69
N SER A 60 9.79 -5.09 6.43
CA SER A 60 9.06 -6.16 7.13
C SER A 60 9.51 -6.34 8.59
#